data_AF-A0A9P3G224-F1
#
_entry.id   AF-A0A9P3G224-F1
#
_cell.length_a   1.000
_cell.length_b   1.000
_cell.length_c   1.000
_cell.angle_alpha   90.00
_cell.angle_beta   90.00
_cell.angle_gamma   90.00
#
_symmetry.space_group_name_H-M   'P 1'
#
loop_
_entity.id
_entity.type
_entity.pdbx_description
1 polymer ?
#
loop_
_entity_poly.entity_id
_entity_poly.type
_entity_poly.pdbx_seq_one_letter_code
_entity_poly.pdbx_strand_id
1 'polypeptide(L)'
;MDTEHKKFASSNGIMDRFKSHEGWNYSKVQLDRLQDAMAKLPPEQVCSFIEAKAKALRTRREQTPLLVRWKKEEKAIRAGERQYAQAQRHQAIKQKLIDLGWGEELDMVDEEEFRLHPLVAQPKPLTERIWNGIKTQMIDYMVECQQGRLYDERGDLVRQRLRALQRATASTLYNNEDGPSLYQIATGIPEITKILRLPEDVVIDEESFDWVLSELPSFIDNWKNTVRTRLSNLVRANVDIAETTDPFALAVAVSFRCKRCLGLFRPPWLFSHHCTVPLRPSSAELDYCTALIAETFTDQQCESDDFKDLAEIRKHVIALCGEDPKTATADELDSSAVRLTCPQHNYTGVISVMTWSAMVEHYRLHHRTLSDLGQLQVVPERFREIYRRLERITWSSAENKLANMNVWQCLHCKSRRLMTLSQITHHMLFQSLISPSTHPSDRRTDERKNMKCVRDCPEVVYLFDASMRVELDDLYHSLSDWTAATFVEL
;
A
#
# COMPACT_ATOMS: atom_id res chain seq x y z
N MET A 1 -70.96 -43.17 -10.62
CA MET A 1 -70.07 -43.77 -11.65
C MET A 1 -69.81 -42.79 -12.79
N ASP A 2 -70.80 -42.07 -13.32
CA ASP A 2 -70.57 -41.02 -14.34
C ASP A 2 -69.81 -39.77 -13.86
N THR A 3 -69.83 -39.48 -12.56
CA THR A 3 -69.08 -38.37 -11.95
C THR A 3 -67.60 -38.68 -11.73
N GLU A 4 -67.20 -39.96 -11.70
CA GLU A 4 -65.78 -40.35 -11.66
C GLU A 4 -65.17 -40.46 -13.05
N HIS A 5 -65.95 -40.89 -14.05
CA HIS A 5 -65.49 -40.90 -15.46
C HIS A 5 -65.13 -39.51 -15.98
N LYS A 6 -65.85 -38.45 -15.58
CA LYS A 6 -65.53 -37.07 -15.99
C LYS A 6 -64.25 -36.52 -15.35
N LYS A 7 -63.79 -37.05 -14.22
CA LYS A 7 -62.51 -36.66 -13.59
C LYS A 7 -61.30 -37.27 -14.30
N PHE A 8 -61.47 -38.36 -15.06
CA PHE A 8 -60.41 -38.97 -15.86
C PHE A 8 -60.19 -38.29 -17.22
N ALA A 9 -61.15 -37.50 -17.70
CA ALA A 9 -61.13 -36.92 -19.04
C ALA A 9 -60.44 -35.55 -19.16
N SER A 10 -60.06 -34.90 -18.05
CA SER A 10 -59.23 -33.69 -18.10
C SER A 10 -57.75 -34.07 -17.99
N SER A 11 -56.95 -33.67 -18.99
CA SER A 11 -55.50 -33.97 -19.05
C SER A 11 -54.74 -33.49 -17.80
N ASN A 12 -55.30 -32.52 -17.07
CA ASN A 12 -54.75 -31.99 -15.83
C ASN A 12 -54.97 -32.92 -14.61
N GLY A 13 -56.06 -33.68 -14.53
CA GLY A 13 -56.37 -34.52 -13.36
C GLY A 13 -55.45 -35.74 -13.21
N ILE A 14 -55.02 -36.33 -14.33
CA ILE A 14 -54.02 -37.41 -14.33
C ILE A 14 -52.63 -36.87 -13.99
N MET A 15 -52.28 -35.68 -14.49
CA MET A 15 -50.98 -35.05 -14.22
C MET A 15 -50.79 -34.57 -12.78
N ASP A 16 -51.84 -34.12 -12.11
CA ASP A 16 -51.76 -33.76 -10.69
C ASP A 16 -51.60 -34.98 -9.78
N ARG A 17 -52.07 -36.17 -10.19
CA ARG A 17 -51.71 -37.44 -9.53
C ARG A 17 -50.25 -37.84 -9.79
N PHE A 18 -49.68 -37.54 -10.95
CA PHE A 18 -48.25 -37.75 -11.22
C PHE A 18 -47.32 -36.86 -10.37
N LYS A 19 -47.77 -35.65 -10.02
CA LYS A 19 -47.03 -34.76 -9.10
C LYS A 19 -47.18 -35.15 -7.62
N SER A 20 -48.31 -35.75 -7.24
CA SER A 20 -48.67 -35.98 -5.83
C SER A 20 -48.49 -37.43 -5.33
N HIS A 21 -48.36 -38.42 -6.21
CA HIS A 21 -47.92 -39.74 -5.76
C HIS A 21 -46.43 -39.64 -5.40
N GLU A 22 -46.11 -39.55 -4.09
CA GLU A 22 -44.77 -39.74 -3.50
C GLU A 22 -43.66 -38.70 -3.86
N GLY A 23 -44.02 -37.47 -4.23
CA GLY A 23 -43.05 -36.36 -4.31
C GLY A 23 -42.02 -36.47 -5.45
N TRP A 24 -42.39 -37.09 -6.57
CA TRP A 24 -41.47 -37.39 -7.67
C TRP A 24 -41.52 -36.35 -8.81
N ASN A 25 -40.41 -35.64 -9.07
CA ASN A 25 -40.29 -34.75 -10.23
C ASN A 25 -39.86 -35.52 -11.49
N TYR A 26 -40.62 -35.41 -12.58
CA TYR A 26 -40.23 -35.83 -13.93
C TYR A 26 -39.62 -34.64 -14.68
N SER A 27 -38.66 -34.88 -15.59
CA SER A 27 -38.24 -33.80 -16.50
C SER A 27 -39.36 -33.52 -17.51
N LYS A 28 -39.47 -32.27 -17.98
CA LYS A 28 -40.48 -31.87 -18.98
C LYS A 28 -40.53 -32.82 -20.19
N VAL A 29 -39.35 -33.16 -20.73
CA VAL A 29 -39.21 -34.09 -21.87
C VAL A 29 -39.74 -35.50 -21.54
N GLN A 30 -39.60 -35.96 -20.29
CA GLN A 30 -40.14 -37.25 -19.88
C GLN A 30 -41.67 -37.21 -19.74
N LEU A 31 -42.22 -36.09 -19.24
CA LEU A 31 -43.66 -35.88 -19.15
C LEU A 31 -44.29 -35.80 -20.54
N ASP A 32 -43.71 -35.02 -21.45
CA ASP A 32 -44.20 -34.87 -22.83
C ASP A 32 -44.24 -36.23 -23.55
N ARG A 33 -43.17 -37.04 -23.40
CA ARG A 33 -43.13 -38.41 -23.97
C ARG A 33 -44.15 -39.36 -23.34
N LEU A 34 -44.46 -39.20 -22.06
CA LEU A 34 -45.49 -39.98 -21.40
C LEU A 34 -46.89 -39.57 -21.88
N GLN A 35 -47.14 -38.28 -22.07
CA GLN A 35 -48.39 -37.75 -22.64
C GLN A 35 -48.63 -38.28 -24.05
N ASP A 36 -47.62 -38.19 -24.93
CA ASP A 36 -47.71 -38.68 -26.30
C ASP A 36 -47.97 -40.19 -26.38
N ALA A 37 -47.37 -40.96 -25.46
CA ALA A 37 -47.59 -42.40 -25.37
C ALA A 37 -48.98 -42.74 -24.84
N MET A 38 -49.49 -41.99 -23.85
CA MET A 38 -50.83 -42.19 -23.28
C MET A 38 -51.95 -41.81 -24.25
N ALA A 39 -51.77 -40.76 -25.06
CA ALA A 39 -52.76 -40.33 -26.06
C ALA A 39 -53.04 -41.38 -27.15
N LYS A 40 -52.13 -42.35 -27.32
CA LYS A 40 -52.23 -43.43 -28.32
C LYS A 40 -52.79 -44.73 -27.75
N LEU A 41 -53.11 -44.78 -26.46
CA LEU A 41 -53.61 -45.97 -25.78
C LEU A 41 -55.13 -45.90 -25.56
N PRO A 42 -55.83 -47.04 -25.63
CA PRO A 42 -57.23 -47.12 -25.22
C PRO A 42 -57.40 -46.73 -23.74
N PRO A 43 -58.49 -46.05 -23.35
CA PRO A 43 -58.72 -45.57 -21.97
C PRO A 43 -58.53 -46.64 -20.90
N GLU A 44 -58.93 -47.87 -21.18
CA GLU A 44 -58.84 -49.02 -20.29
C GLU A 44 -57.41 -49.51 -20.04
N GLN A 45 -56.44 -49.14 -20.88
CA GLN A 45 -55.03 -49.53 -20.79
C GLN A 45 -54.13 -48.44 -20.19
N VAL A 46 -54.66 -47.22 -20.00
CA VAL A 46 -53.88 -46.07 -19.52
C VAL A 46 -53.37 -46.30 -18.08
N CYS A 47 -54.23 -46.82 -17.18
CA CYS A 47 -53.84 -47.07 -15.79
C CYS A 47 -52.71 -48.09 -15.67
N SER A 48 -52.79 -49.22 -16.36
CA SER A 48 -51.76 -50.27 -16.32
C SER A 48 -50.44 -49.80 -16.94
N PHE A 49 -50.49 -48.96 -17.98
CA PHE A 49 -49.31 -48.31 -18.55
C PHE A 49 -48.63 -47.37 -17.55
N ILE A 50 -49.39 -46.54 -16.84
CA ILE A 50 -48.87 -45.62 -15.82
C ILE A 50 -48.18 -46.41 -14.70
N GLU A 51 -48.84 -47.44 -14.18
CA GLU A 51 -48.31 -48.29 -13.11
C GLU A 51 -46.99 -48.97 -13.54
N ALA A 52 -46.93 -49.49 -14.76
CA ALA A 52 -45.72 -50.09 -15.31
C ALA A 52 -44.56 -49.08 -15.42
N LYS A 53 -44.85 -47.84 -15.87
CA LYS A 53 -43.84 -46.77 -15.95
C LYS A 53 -43.39 -46.28 -14.58
N ALA A 54 -44.31 -46.13 -13.64
CA ALA A 54 -44.01 -45.77 -12.26
C ALA A 54 -43.13 -46.83 -11.58
N LYS A 55 -43.47 -48.12 -11.76
CA LYS A 55 -42.66 -49.25 -11.28
C LYS A 55 -41.26 -49.25 -11.89
N ALA A 56 -41.13 -49.08 -13.20
CA ALA A 56 -39.82 -49.02 -13.87
C ALA A 56 -38.97 -47.82 -13.41
N LEU A 57 -39.60 -46.67 -13.14
CA LEU A 57 -38.90 -45.49 -12.61
C LEU A 57 -38.45 -45.70 -11.16
N ARG A 58 -39.29 -46.31 -10.31
CA ARG A 58 -38.91 -46.69 -8.93
C ARG A 58 -37.68 -47.58 -8.93
N THR A 59 -37.68 -48.65 -9.72
CA THR A 59 -36.53 -49.56 -9.84
C THR A 59 -35.26 -48.82 -10.29
N ARG A 60 -35.35 -47.89 -11.25
CA ARG A 60 -34.20 -47.09 -11.70
C ARG A 60 -33.71 -46.12 -10.62
N ARG A 61 -34.62 -45.52 -9.84
CA ARG A 61 -34.28 -44.62 -8.75
C ARG A 61 -33.68 -45.34 -7.55
N GLU A 62 -34.15 -46.54 -7.23
CA GLU A 62 -33.53 -47.41 -6.22
C GLU A 62 -32.06 -47.71 -6.56
N GLN A 63 -31.73 -47.84 -7.85
CA GLN A 63 -30.36 -48.01 -8.33
C GLN A 63 -29.55 -46.70 -8.40
N THR A 64 -30.19 -45.53 -8.36
CA THR A 64 -29.52 -44.23 -8.57
C THR A 64 -28.52 -43.88 -7.47
N PRO A 65 -28.80 -44.03 -6.16
CA PRO A 65 -27.81 -43.81 -5.11
C PRO A 65 -26.55 -44.64 -5.29
N LEU A 66 -26.68 -45.90 -5.72
CA LEU A 66 -25.53 -46.79 -5.99
C LEU A 66 -24.70 -46.29 -7.17
N LEU A 67 -25.33 -45.87 -8.27
CA LEU A 67 -24.63 -45.30 -9.43
C LEU A 67 -23.95 -43.96 -9.12
N VAL A 68 -24.59 -43.10 -8.33
CA VAL A 68 -24.00 -41.82 -7.87
C VAL A 68 -22.80 -42.09 -6.97
N ARG A 69 -22.93 -43.04 -6.03
CA ARG A 69 -21.84 -43.45 -5.14
C ARG A 69 -20.68 -44.02 -5.94
N TRP A 70 -20.93 -44.98 -6.83
CA TRP A 70 -19.92 -45.52 -7.75
C TRP A 70 -19.22 -44.42 -8.54
N LYS A 71 -19.96 -43.44 -9.09
CA LYS A 71 -19.35 -42.34 -9.84
C LYS A 71 -18.48 -41.44 -8.97
N LYS A 72 -18.85 -41.22 -7.70
CA LYS A 72 -18.02 -40.49 -6.73
C LYS A 72 -16.76 -41.26 -6.38
N GLU A 73 -16.87 -42.57 -6.12
CA GLU A 73 -15.75 -43.46 -5.83
C GLU A 73 -14.78 -43.55 -7.02
N GLU A 74 -15.29 -43.72 -8.25
CA GLU A 74 -14.47 -43.71 -9.47
C GLU A 74 -13.71 -42.38 -9.63
N LYS A 75 -14.36 -41.24 -9.36
CA LYS A 75 -13.69 -39.93 -9.38
C LYS A 75 -12.61 -39.82 -8.31
N ALA A 76 -12.85 -40.32 -7.10
CA ALA A 76 -11.89 -40.31 -6.01
C ALA A 76 -10.67 -41.20 -6.33
N ILE A 77 -10.90 -42.39 -6.89
CA ILE A 77 -9.84 -43.30 -7.35
C ILE A 77 -8.97 -42.60 -8.40
N ARG A 78 -9.58 -42.03 -9.44
CA ARG A 78 -8.84 -41.31 -10.49
C ARG A 78 -8.08 -40.09 -9.97
N ALA A 79 -8.62 -39.40 -8.96
CA ALA A 79 -7.92 -38.29 -8.31
C ALA A 79 -6.70 -38.80 -7.53
N GLY A 80 -6.83 -39.92 -6.80
CA GLY A 80 -5.72 -40.57 -6.11
C GLY A 80 -4.64 -41.08 -7.08
N GLU A 81 -5.01 -41.74 -8.17
CA GLU A 81 -4.08 -42.18 -9.23
C GLU A 81 -3.30 -41.00 -9.81
N ARG A 82 -3.99 -39.87 -10.06
CA ARG A 82 -3.38 -38.64 -10.56
C ARG A 82 -2.37 -38.07 -9.57
N GLN A 83 -2.76 -37.93 -8.30
CA GLN A 83 -1.88 -37.40 -7.25
C GLN A 83 -0.67 -38.30 -7.04
N TYR A 84 -0.87 -39.61 -7.06
CA TYR A 84 0.22 -40.58 -6.96
C TYR A 84 1.21 -40.45 -8.12
N ALA A 85 0.72 -40.35 -9.36
CA ALA A 85 1.57 -40.16 -10.54
C ALA A 85 2.33 -38.82 -10.51
N GLN A 86 1.69 -37.75 -10.02
CA GLN A 86 2.35 -36.44 -9.81
C GLN A 86 3.43 -36.52 -8.74
N ALA A 87 3.15 -37.16 -7.60
CA ALA A 87 4.11 -37.32 -6.51
C ALA A 87 5.34 -38.15 -6.95
N GLN A 88 5.12 -39.23 -7.71
CA GLN A 88 6.24 -40.01 -8.27
C GLN A 88 7.07 -39.20 -9.26
N ARG A 89 6.41 -38.42 -10.13
CA ARG A 89 7.10 -37.55 -11.08
C ARG A 89 7.92 -36.47 -10.36
N HIS A 90 7.31 -35.82 -9.37
CA HIS A 90 7.96 -34.84 -8.52
C HIS A 90 9.24 -35.40 -7.89
N GLN A 91 9.16 -36.56 -7.23
CA GLN A 91 10.31 -37.19 -6.61
C GLN A 91 11.40 -37.56 -7.64
N ALA A 92 10.99 -38.06 -8.81
CA ALA A 92 11.94 -38.42 -9.87
C ALA A 92 12.67 -37.20 -10.44
N ILE A 93 11.97 -36.07 -10.64
CA ILE A 93 12.59 -34.82 -11.09
C ILE A 93 13.52 -34.28 -10.01
N LYS A 94 13.08 -34.26 -8.75
CA LYS A 94 13.89 -33.82 -7.60
C LYS A 94 15.21 -34.60 -7.53
N GLN A 95 15.15 -35.93 -7.63
CA GLN A 95 16.35 -36.77 -7.65
C GLN A 95 17.26 -36.46 -8.84
N LYS A 96 16.71 -36.32 -10.05
CA LYS A 96 17.51 -35.98 -11.24
C LYS A 96 18.21 -34.63 -11.12
N LEU A 97 17.60 -33.65 -10.45
CA LEU A 97 18.22 -32.35 -10.18
C LEU A 97 19.31 -32.44 -9.11
N ILE A 98 19.08 -33.21 -8.04
CA ILE A 98 20.11 -33.53 -7.04
C ILE A 98 21.32 -34.18 -7.70
N ASP A 99 21.11 -35.17 -8.57
CA ASP A 99 22.17 -35.86 -9.32
C ASP A 99 22.96 -34.90 -10.25
N LEU A 100 22.37 -33.77 -10.62
CA LEU A 100 23.00 -32.71 -11.41
C LEU A 100 23.70 -31.63 -10.54
N GLY A 101 23.68 -31.77 -9.22
CA GLY A 101 24.33 -30.85 -8.28
C GLY A 101 23.41 -29.76 -7.70
N TRP A 102 22.11 -29.77 -8.00
CA TRP A 102 21.16 -28.74 -7.54
C TRP A 102 20.52 -29.06 -6.18
N GLY A 103 21.14 -29.91 -5.37
CA GLY A 103 20.58 -30.34 -4.09
C GLY A 103 20.44 -29.18 -3.10
N GLU A 104 21.47 -28.36 -2.96
CA GLU A 104 21.48 -27.22 -2.03
C GLU A 104 20.42 -26.18 -2.40
N GLU A 105 20.31 -25.81 -3.68
CA GLU A 105 19.25 -24.91 -4.15
C GLU A 105 17.85 -25.50 -3.92
N LEU A 106 17.65 -26.79 -4.17
CA LEU A 106 16.35 -27.45 -3.95
C LEU A 106 15.90 -27.45 -2.49
N ASP A 107 16.83 -27.49 -1.54
CA ASP A 107 16.51 -27.41 -0.12
C ASP A 107 16.04 -26.00 0.29
N MET A 108 16.37 -24.98 -0.52
CA MET A 108 16.01 -23.58 -0.29
C MET A 108 14.77 -23.13 -1.07
N VAL A 109 14.40 -23.85 -2.14
CA VAL A 109 13.18 -23.58 -2.90
C VAL A 109 11.95 -23.99 -2.09
N ASP A 110 10.88 -23.20 -2.19
CA ASP A 110 9.60 -23.56 -1.59
C ASP A 110 9.05 -24.86 -2.21
N GLU A 111 8.91 -25.90 -1.39
CA GLU A 111 8.50 -27.23 -1.82
C GLU A 111 7.11 -27.23 -2.48
N GLU A 112 6.21 -26.34 -2.04
CA GLU A 112 4.87 -26.21 -2.60
C GLU A 112 4.93 -25.59 -4.01
N GLU A 113 5.70 -24.51 -4.18
CA GLU A 113 5.93 -23.87 -5.47
C GLU A 113 6.56 -24.85 -6.47
N PHE A 114 7.61 -25.56 -6.06
CA PHE A 114 8.27 -26.57 -6.91
C PHE A 114 7.31 -27.70 -7.32
N ARG A 115 6.51 -28.19 -6.37
CA ARG A 115 5.50 -29.24 -6.64
C ARG A 115 4.44 -28.78 -7.63
N LEU A 116 4.08 -27.50 -7.61
CA LEU A 116 3.08 -26.90 -8.51
C LEU A 116 3.66 -26.51 -9.87
N HIS A 117 4.98 -26.53 -10.06
CA HIS A 117 5.63 -26.17 -11.32
C HIS A 117 5.05 -26.96 -12.52
N PRO A 118 4.70 -26.32 -13.67
CA PRO A 118 3.97 -26.97 -14.76
C PRO A 118 4.64 -28.21 -15.38
N LEU A 119 5.96 -28.31 -15.32
CA LEU A 119 6.71 -29.48 -15.81
C LEU A 119 6.77 -30.62 -14.79
N VAL A 120 6.56 -30.30 -13.50
CA VAL A 120 6.63 -31.19 -12.35
C VAL A 120 5.25 -31.75 -12.01
N ALA A 121 4.22 -30.91 -12.01
CA ALA A 121 2.84 -31.26 -11.68
C ALA A 121 2.10 -32.12 -12.73
N GLN A 122 2.78 -32.64 -13.75
CA GLN A 122 2.13 -33.45 -14.79
C GLN A 122 1.87 -34.88 -14.28
N PRO A 123 0.65 -35.43 -14.48
CA PRO A 123 0.32 -36.80 -14.06
C PRO A 123 0.81 -37.84 -15.08
N LYS A 124 2.09 -37.77 -15.45
CA LYS A 124 2.75 -38.68 -16.39
C LYS A 124 4.09 -39.14 -15.82
N PRO A 125 4.39 -40.45 -15.84
CA PRO A 125 5.68 -40.96 -15.40
C PRO A 125 6.84 -40.23 -16.09
N LEU A 126 7.91 -39.95 -15.34
CA LEU A 126 9.12 -39.37 -15.89
C LEU A 126 9.95 -40.48 -16.55
N THR A 127 9.98 -40.53 -17.87
CA THR A 127 10.88 -41.41 -18.64
C THR A 127 12.15 -40.65 -19.03
N GLU A 128 13.22 -41.36 -19.36
CA GLU A 128 14.49 -40.72 -19.75
C GLU A 128 14.33 -39.81 -20.98
N ARG A 129 13.48 -40.20 -21.93
CA ARG A 129 13.14 -39.37 -23.10
C ARG A 129 12.43 -38.07 -22.70
N ILE A 130 11.47 -38.15 -21.76
CA ILE A 130 10.75 -36.97 -21.27
C ILE A 130 11.70 -36.07 -20.48
N TRP A 131 12.52 -36.67 -19.61
CA TRP A 131 13.54 -35.97 -18.84
C TRP A 131 14.46 -35.16 -19.75
N ASN A 132 15.05 -35.78 -20.77
CA ASN A 132 15.92 -35.09 -21.72
C ASN A 132 15.21 -33.94 -22.46
N GLY A 133 13.88 -34.01 -22.64
CA GLY A 133 13.09 -32.94 -23.24
C GLY A 133 12.82 -31.74 -22.31
N ILE A 134 12.78 -31.96 -21.00
CA ILE A 134 12.52 -30.89 -20.00
C ILE A 134 13.77 -30.45 -19.23
N LYS A 135 14.87 -31.19 -19.34
CA LYS A 135 16.10 -31.00 -18.55
C LYS A 135 16.59 -29.56 -18.58
N THR A 136 16.70 -28.96 -19.76
CA THR A 136 17.18 -27.56 -19.91
C THR A 136 16.27 -26.59 -19.18
N GLN A 137 14.94 -26.69 -19.37
CA GLN A 137 13.98 -25.81 -18.70
C GLN A 137 14.01 -25.96 -17.18
N MET A 138 14.22 -27.18 -16.67
CA MET A 138 14.38 -27.39 -15.22
C MET A 138 15.70 -26.83 -14.70
N ILE A 139 16.79 -26.88 -15.49
CA ILE A 139 18.06 -26.23 -15.14
C ILE A 139 17.90 -24.72 -15.14
N ASP A 140 17.27 -24.14 -16.16
CA ASP A 140 17.01 -22.70 -16.25
C ASP A 140 16.19 -22.23 -15.03
N TYR A 141 15.15 -22.98 -14.66
CA TYR A 141 14.39 -22.74 -13.43
C TYR A 141 15.28 -22.76 -12.17
N MET A 142 16.19 -23.74 -12.03
CA MET A 142 17.10 -23.77 -10.88
C MET A 142 18.09 -22.60 -10.87
N VAL A 143 18.57 -22.17 -12.04
CA VAL A 143 19.41 -20.97 -12.19
C VAL A 143 18.65 -19.72 -11.75
N GLU A 144 17.39 -19.58 -12.15
CA GLU A 144 16.53 -18.47 -11.71
C GLU A 144 16.33 -18.48 -10.18
N CYS A 145 16.05 -19.66 -9.59
CA CYS A 145 15.96 -19.81 -8.14
C CYS A 145 17.28 -19.43 -7.43
N GLN A 146 18.42 -19.86 -7.96
CA GLN A 146 19.73 -19.52 -7.42
C GLN A 146 20.01 -18.01 -7.50
N GLN A 147 19.70 -17.37 -8.63
CA GLN A 147 19.85 -15.93 -8.80
C GLN A 147 18.95 -15.15 -7.83
N GLY A 148 17.70 -15.59 -7.64
CA GLY A 148 16.79 -15.02 -6.65
C GLY A 148 17.35 -15.11 -5.24
N ARG A 149 17.84 -16.31 -4.83
CA ARG A 149 18.48 -16.52 -3.53
C ARG A 149 19.69 -15.60 -3.34
N LEU A 150 20.62 -15.57 -4.30
CA LEU A 150 21.82 -14.73 -4.22
C LEU A 150 21.47 -13.23 -4.15
N TYR A 151 20.42 -12.81 -4.85
CA TYR A 151 19.90 -11.45 -4.78
C TYR A 151 19.36 -11.12 -3.38
N ASP A 152 18.58 -12.02 -2.79
CA ASP A 152 18.02 -11.86 -1.45
C ASP A 152 19.10 -11.88 -0.35
N GLU A 153 20.03 -12.84 -0.41
CA GLU A 153 21.18 -12.94 0.52
C GLU A 153 22.06 -11.69 0.45
N ARG A 154 22.39 -11.25 -0.76
CA ARG A 154 23.10 -9.98 -0.95
C ARG A 154 22.32 -8.83 -0.35
N GLY A 155 21.00 -8.88 -0.48
CA GLY A 155 20.13 -7.86 0.06
C GLY A 155 20.03 -7.82 1.57
N ASP A 156 20.00 -8.97 2.22
CA ASP A 156 20.09 -9.07 3.67
C ASP A 156 21.43 -8.55 4.19
N LEU A 157 22.54 -8.89 3.52
CA LEU A 157 23.87 -8.39 3.86
C LEU A 157 23.96 -6.86 3.77
N VAL A 158 23.50 -6.27 2.66
CA VAL A 158 23.51 -4.80 2.50
C VAL A 158 22.62 -4.12 3.54
N ARG A 159 21.44 -4.68 3.83
CA ARG A 159 20.56 -4.18 4.90
C ARG A 159 21.24 -4.23 6.27
N GLN A 160 21.95 -5.31 6.59
CA GLN A 160 22.73 -5.43 7.81
C GLN A 160 23.81 -4.34 7.92
N ARG A 161 24.57 -4.11 6.83
CA ARG A 161 25.61 -3.08 6.78
C ARG A 161 25.05 -1.66 6.89
N LEU A 162 23.92 -1.38 6.25
CA LEU A 162 23.21 -0.10 6.39
C LEU A 162 22.72 0.12 7.82
N ARG A 163 22.27 -0.92 8.52
CA ARG A 163 21.92 -0.82 9.95
C ARG A 163 23.15 -0.51 10.81
N ALA A 164 24.31 -1.07 10.49
CA ALA A 164 25.56 -0.74 11.18
C ALA A 164 25.94 0.73 10.97
N LEU A 165 25.90 1.23 9.72
CA LEU A 165 26.08 2.66 9.41
C LEU A 165 25.07 3.54 10.16
N GLN A 166 23.79 3.13 10.20
CA GLN A 166 22.74 3.84 10.89
C GLN A 166 23.03 4.01 12.38
N ARG A 167 23.48 2.92 13.04
CA ARG A 167 23.82 2.96 14.47
C ARG A 167 25.07 3.81 14.72
N ALA A 168 26.10 3.68 13.89
CA ALA A 168 27.31 4.49 13.97
C ALA A 168 27.02 6.00 13.81
N THR A 169 26.06 6.37 12.95
CA THR A 169 25.74 7.78 12.65
C THR A 169 24.53 8.33 13.42
N ALA A 170 23.86 7.52 14.24
CA ALA A 170 22.57 7.86 14.85
C ALA A 170 22.59 9.17 15.65
N SER A 171 23.62 9.38 16.49
CA SER A 171 23.75 10.57 17.33
C SER A 171 23.90 11.86 16.53
N THR A 172 24.60 11.80 15.39
CA THR A 172 24.85 12.95 14.53
C THR A 172 23.61 13.26 13.69
N LEU A 173 22.96 12.22 13.16
CA LEU A 173 21.73 12.38 12.37
C LEU A 173 20.53 12.81 13.22
N TYR A 174 20.51 12.46 14.50
CA TYR A 174 19.52 12.93 15.45
C TYR A 174 19.51 14.46 15.56
N ASN A 175 20.69 15.07 15.65
CA ASN A 175 20.83 16.53 15.75
C ASN A 175 20.64 17.26 14.40
N ASN A 176 20.44 16.52 13.31
CA ASN A 176 20.35 17.05 11.95
C ASN A 176 19.02 16.65 11.31
N GLU A 177 17.93 17.08 11.96
CA GLU A 177 16.56 16.78 11.56
C GLU A 177 16.24 17.17 10.11
N ASP A 178 16.91 18.20 9.59
CA ASP A 178 16.81 18.74 8.23
C ASP A 178 17.90 18.23 7.26
N GLY A 179 18.73 17.28 7.69
CA GLY A 179 19.84 16.75 6.91
C GLY A 179 19.47 15.65 5.89
N PRO A 180 20.46 15.11 5.16
CA PRO A 180 20.28 14.00 4.23
C PRO A 180 19.84 12.71 4.94
N SER A 181 19.03 11.90 4.25
CA SER A 181 18.69 10.54 4.67
C SER A 181 19.92 9.63 4.75
N LEU A 182 19.83 8.54 5.53
CA LEU A 182 20.86 7.52 5.63
C LEU A 182 21.31 7.02 4.25
N TYR A 183 20.36 6.86 3.34
CA TYR A 183 20.63 6.41 1.99
C TYR A 183 21.40 7.47 1.19
N GLN A 184 20.99 8.73 1.24
CA GLN A 184 21.73 9.82 0.60
C GLN A 184 23.17 9.95 1.13
N ILE A 185 23.40 9.62 2.40
CA ILE A 185 24.75 9.53 2.98
C ILE A 185 25.50 8.34 2.39
N ALA A 186 24.88 7.15 2.40
CA ALA A 186 25.49 5.94 1.88
C ALA A 186 25.87 6.02 0.39
N THR A 187 25.07 6.74 -0.39
CA THR A 187 25.26 6.94 -1.83
C THR A 187 26.17 8.12 -2.14
N GLY A 188 26.08 9.19 -1.35
CA GLY A 188 26.83 10.43 -1.55
C GLY A 188 28.27 10.37 -1.05
N ILE A 189 28.60 9.42 -0.17
CA ILE A 189 29.97 9.17 0.30
C ILE A 189 30.49 7.88 -0.39
N PRO A 190 31.39 7.98 -1.39
CA PRO A 190 31.84 6.84 -2.19
C PRO A 190 32.43 5.69 -1.37
N GLU A 191 33.13 6.02 -0.29
CA GLU A 191 33.77 5.07 0.62
C GLU A 191 32.74 4.18 1.33
N ILE A 192 31.57 4.72 1.69
CA ILE A 192 30.47 3.92 2.24
C ILE A 192 29.94 2.96 1.18
N THR A 193 29.72 3.44 -0.05
CA THR A 193 29.28 2.57 -1.15
C THR A 193 30.28 1.43 -1.42
N LYS A 194 31.59 1.68 -1.30
CA LYS A 194 32.61 0.62 -1.40
C LYS A 194 32.48 -0.41 -0.27
N ILE A 195 32.27 0.03 0.97
CA ILE A 195 32.06 -0.87 2.13
C ILE A 195 30.81 -1.73 1.94
N LEU A 196 29.70 -1.15 1.48
CA LEU A 196 28.47 -1.88 1.19
C LEU A 196 28.70 -2.99 0.15
N ARG A 197 29.64 -2.77 -0.79
CA ARG A 197 29.95 -3.69 -1.88
C ARG A 197 30.93 -4.81 -1.53
N LEU A 198 31.56 -4.80 -0.35
CA LEU A 198 32.53 -5.82 0.04
C LEU A 198 31.93 -7.24 -0.03
N PRO A 199 32.75 -8.29 -0.21
CA PRO A 199 32.24 -9.66 -0.24
C PRO A 199 31.68 -10.07 1.14
N GLU A 200 30.95 -11.19 1.18
CA GLU A 200 30.19 -11.64 2.38
C GLU A 200 31.06 -12.07 3.56
N ASP A 201 32.30 -12.50 3.28
CA ASP A 201 33.28 -12.95 4.28
C ASP A 201 33.82 -11.80 5.13
N VAL A 202 33.61 -10.55 4.71
CA VAL A 202 34.02 -9.36 5.47
C VAL A 202 32.91 -8.97 6.45
N VAL A 203 33.22 -9.14 7.74
CA VAL A 203 32.40 -8.66 8.85
C VAL A 203 32.47 -7.14 8.89
N ILE A 204 31.30 -6.49 8.81
CA ILE A 204 31.15 -5.04 8.89
C ILE A 204 30.21 -4.73 10.05
N ASP A 205 30.70 -3.90 10.97
CA ASP A 205 30.03 -3.47 12.19
C ASP A 205 30.00 -1.93 12.29
N GLU A 206 29.70 -1.40 13.47
CA GLU A 206 29.61 0.05 13.69
C GLU A 206 30.98 0.73 13.63
N GLU A 207 32.01 0.11 14.19
CA GLU A 207 33.39 0.63 14.22
C GLU A 207 33.95 0.79 12.80
N SER A 208 33.51 -0.07 11.87
CA SER A 208 33.79 0.04 10.43
C SER A 208 33.38 1.39 9.81
N PHE A 209 32.52 2.16 10.48
CA PHE A 209 32.02 3.46 10.06
C PHE A 209 32.44 4.63 10.98
N ASP A 210 33.32 4.44 11.95
CA ASP A 210 33.72 5.53 12.88
C ASP A 210 34.28 6.76 12.16
N TRP A 211 35.04 6.53 11.09
CA TRP A 211 35.58 7.59 10.24
C TRP A 211 34.49 8.47 9.62
N VAL A 212 33.28 7.92 9.38
CA VAL A 212 32.15 8.66 8.79
C VAL A 212 31.78 9.85 9.68
N LEU A 213 31.90 9.72 11.00
CA LEU A 213 31.57 10.81 11.92
C LEU A 213 32.38 12.08 11.68
N SER A 214 33.61 11.95 11.15
CA SER A 214 34.46 13.10 10.80
C SER A 214 34.09 13.74 9.45
N GLU A 215 33.63 12.94 8.49
CA GLU A 215 33.24 13.38 7.13
C GLU A 215 31.80 13.90 7.06
N LEU A 216 30.94 13.42 7.97
CA LEU A 216 29.51 13.65 7.94
C LEU A 216 29.12 15.14 8.05
N PRO A 217 29.73 15.98 8.92
CA PRO A 217 29.38 17.40 8.99
C PRO A 217 29.57 18.13 7.65
N SER A 218 30.75 17.99 7.02
CA SER A 218 31.04 18.61 5.72
C SER A 218 30.14 18.07 4.61
N PHE A 219 29.83 16.77 4.63
CA PHE A 219 28.90 16.18 3.68
C PHE A 219 27.51 16.78 3.82
N ILE A 220 26.99 16.90 5.06
CA ILE A 220 25.67 17.46 5.32
C ILE A 220 25.59 18.92 4.86
N ASP A 221 26.60 19.74 5.17
CA ASP A 221 26.64 21.14 4.74
C ASP A 221 26.65 21.27 3.22
N ASN A 222 27.48 20.49 2.53
CA ASN A 222 27.53 20.48 1.08
C ASN A 222 26.19 20.01 0.47
N TRP A 223 25.57 18.98 1.06
CA TRP A 223 24.27 18.49 0.64
C TRP A 223 23.18 19.55 0.80
N LYS A 224 23.11 20.22 1.96
CA LYS A 224 22.16 21.31 2.22
C LYS A 224 22.34 22.43 1.20
N ASN A 225 23.57 22.84 0.93
CA ASN A 225 23.89 23.86 -0.07
C ASN A 225 23.47 23.45 -1.48
N THR A 226 23.70 22.18 -1.86
CA THR A 226 23.33 21.64 -3.17
C THR A 226 21.80 21.65 -3.35
N VAL A 227 21.06 21.14 -2.38
CA VAL A 227 19.59 21.12 -2.41
C VAL A 227 19.03 22.54 -2.42
N ARG A 228 19.55 23.43 -1.57
CA ARG A 228 19.15 24.84 -1.51
C ARG A 228 19.37 25.53 -2.85
N THR A 229 20.55 25.36 -3.46
CA THR A 229 20.88 25.93 -4.77
C THR A 229 19.93 25.43 -5.86
N ARG A 230 19.66 24.12 -5.91
CA ARG A 230 18.73 23.53 -6.87
C ARG A 230 17.32 24.14 -6.74
N LEU A 231 16.79 24.21 -5.53
CA LEU A 231 15.45 24.78 -5.31
C LEU A 231 15.43 26.28 -5.57
N SER A 232 16.46 27.04 -5.19
CA SER A 232 16.55 28.46 -5.52
C SER A 232 16.55 28.69 -7.03
N ASN A 233 17.27 27.88 -7.80
CA ASN A 233 17.25 27.94 -9.26
C ASN A 233 15.86 27.62 -9.83
N LEU A 234 15.17 26.63 -9.26
CA LEU A 234 13.80 26.30 -9.65
C LEU A 234 12.84 27.47 -9.40
N VAL A 235 12.94 28.11 -8.23
CA VAL A 235 12.12 29.27 -7.90
C VAL A 235 12.40 30.41 -8.88
N ARG A 236 13.68 30.78 -9.06
CA ARG A 236 14.08 31.91 -9.94
C ARG A 236 13.73 31.69 -11.41
N ALA A 237 13.63 30.44 -11.86
CA ALA A 237 13.17 30.12 -13.20
C ALA A 237 11.66 30.38 -13.41
N ASN A 238 10.86 30.42 -12.33
CA ASN A 238 9.40 30.48 -12.40
C ASN A 238 8.80 31.74 -11.73
N VAL A 239 9.57 32.44 -10.90
CA VAL A 239 9.14 33.63 -10.17
C VAL A 239 10.20 34.72 -10.32
N ASP A 240 9.74 35.91 -10.69
CA ASP A 240 10.56 37.12 -10.77
C ASP A 240 10.93 37.61 -9.35
N ILE A 241 12.12 37.21 -8.90
CA ILE A 241 12.68 37.54 -7.58
C ILE A 241 14.06 38.15 -7.80
N ALA A 242 14.35 39.26 -7.11
CA ALA A 242 15.67 39.88 -7.14
C ALA A 242 16.77 38.90 -6.70
N GLU A 243 17.95 38.95 -7.33
CA GLU A 243 19.06 38.02 -7.04
C GLU A 243 19.47 38.03 -5.56
N THR A 244 19.40 39.18 -4.91
CA THR A 244 19.77 39.40 -3.51
C THR A 244 18.74 38.90 -2.50
N THR A 245 17.52 38.60 -2.93
CA THR A 245 16.44 38.15 -2.04
C THR A 245 16.50 36.65 -1.84
N ASP A 246 16.34 36.19 -0.59
CA ASP A 246 16.20 34.76 -0.29
C ASP A 246 14.86 34.25 -0.85
N PRO A 247 14.85 33.34 -1.85
CA PRO A 247 13.61 32.84 -2.43
C PRO A 247 12.73 32.10 -1.41
N PHE A 248 13.31 31.54 -0.35
CA PHE A 248 12.56 30.78 0.65
C PHE A 248 11.89 31.65 1.72
N ALA A 249 12.21 32.95 1.80
CA ALA A 249 11.53 33.88 2.69
C ALA A 249 10.16 34.30 2.14
N LEU A 250 9.99 34.28 0.80
CA LEU A 250 8.78 34.77 0.14
C LEU A 250 7.68 33.72 0.12
N ALA A 251 6.46 34.14 0.48
CA ALA A 251 5.29 33.27 0.50
C ALA A 251 4.99 32.62 -0.86
N VAL A 252 5.26 33.34 -1.96
CA VAL A 252 5.05 32.85 -3.33
C VAL A 252 5.91 31.64 -3.70
N ALA A 253 6.96 31.37 -2.93
CA ALA A 253 7.99 30.37 -3.23
C ALA A 253 8.33 29.45 -2.05
N VAL A 254 7.69 29.61 -0.90
CA VAL A 254 8.04 28.92 0.35
C VAL A 254 7.72 27.42 0.35
N SER A 255 6.79 26.94 -0.49
CA SER A 255 6.30 25.56 -0.45
C SER A 255 6.46 24.79 -1.76
N PHE A 256 6.78 23.50 -1.62
CA PHE A 256 7.06 22.58 -2.72
C PHE A 256 6.22 21.32 -2.59
N ARG A 257 5.75 20.80 -3.73
CA ARG A 257 4.96 19.57 -3.80
C ARG A 257 5.86 18.35 -3.89
N CYS A 258 5.61 17.36 -3.03
CA CYS A 258 6.19 16.03 -3.19
C CYS A 258 5.37 15.22 -4.21
N LYS A 259 5.99 14.65 -5.25
CA LYS A 259 5.26 13.82 -6.22
C LYS A 259 4.66 12.54 -5.67
N ARG A 260 5.21 12.01 -4.57
CA ARG A 260 4.82 10.70 -4.04
C ARG A 260 3.62 10.79 -3.10
N CYS A 261 3.74 11.52 -1.99
CA CYS A 261 2.62 11.71 -1.07
C CYS A 261 1.69 12.85 -1.50
N LEU A 262 2.07 13.61 -2.54
CA LEU A 262 1.33 14.74 -3.06
C LEU A 262 1.13 15.88 -2.04
N GLY A 263 1.87 15.88 -0.93
CA GLY A 263 1.83 16.93 0.09
C GLY A 263 2.69 18.15 -0.26
N LEU A 264 2.34 19.30 0.31
CA LEU A 264 3.13 20.53 0.25
C LEU A 264 4.02 20.67 1.48
N PHE A 265 5.31 20.95 1.28
CA PHE A 265 6.28 21.11 2.35
C PHE A 265 7.10 22.38 2.17
N ARG A 266 7.35 23.08 3.27
CA ARG A 266 8.27 24.23 3.34
C ARG A 266 9.65 23.76 3.78
N PRO A 267 10.76 24.36 3.32
CA PRO A 267 12.06 24.18 3.97
C PRO A 267 11.99 24.57 5.46
N PRO A 268 12.70 23.86 6.36
CA PRO A 268 13.56 22.72 6.10
C PRO A 268 12.83 21.36 5.99
N TRP A 269 11.54 21.29 6.31
CA TRP A 269 10.77 20.02 6.40
C TRP A 269 10.76 19.22 5.11
N LEU A 270 10.72 19.91 3.96
CA LEU A 270 10.85 19.31 2.63
C LEU A 270 12.08 18.39 2.54
N PHE A 271 13.21 18.80 3.13
CA PHE A 271 14.49 18.08 3.09
C PHE A 271 14.45 16.78 3.90
N SER A 272 13.65 16.76 4.96
CA SER A 272 13.49 15.64 5.89
C SER A 272 12.31 14.72 5.56
N HIS A 273 11.59 15.00 4.47
CA HIS A 273 10.33 14.35 4.17
C HIS A 273 10.51 12.88 3.74
N HIS A 274 9.77 11.96 4.36
CA HIS A 274 9.95 10.51 4.25
C HIS A 274 9.85 9.92 2.82
N CYS A 275 9.19 10.60 1.88
CA CYS A 275 9.13 10.16 0.49
C CYS A 275 10.48 10.21 -0.24
N THR A 276 11.55 10.69 0.41
CA THR A 276 12.97 10.55 -0.01
C THR A 276 13.51 9.13 0.06
N VAL A 277 12.75 8.19 0.66
CA VAL A 277 13.10 6.78 0.72
C VAL A 277 12.33 6.04 -0.37
N PRO A 278 12.95 5.28 -1.29
CA PRO A 278 12.25 4.67 -2.41
C PRO A 278 11.38 3.49 -2.01
N LEU A 279 10.54 3.09 -2.97
CA LEU A 279 9.90 1.78 -2.98
C LEU A 279 10.95 0.73 -3.33
N ARG A 280 10.74 -0.53 -2.91
CA ARG A 280 11.65 -1.64 -3.17
C ARG A 280 12.02 -1.74 -4.66
N PRO A 281 13.25 -2.18 -4.97
CA PRO A 281 13.64 -2.34 -6.36
C PRO A 281 12.83 -3.36 -7.13
N SER A 282 12.47 -2.97 -8.35
CA SER A 282 11.63 -3.77 -9.24
C SER A 282 12.42 -4.62 -10.23
N SER A 283 13.73 -4.38 -10.42
CA SER A 283 14.52 -5.06 -11.45
C SER A 283 15.53 -6.05 -10.88
N ALA A 284 15.46 -7.29 -11.36
CA ALA A 284 16.44 -8.36 -11.10
C ALA A 284 17.80 -8.15 -11.81
N GLU A 285 17.91 -7.19 -12.74
CA GLU A 285 19.11 -6.99 -13.58
C GLU A 285 20.14 -6.01 -13.00
N LEU A 286 19.81 -5.27 -11.93
CA LEU A 286 20.72 -4.30 -11.32
C LEU A 286 21.45 -4.93 -10.14
N ASP A 287 22.75 -4.63 -9.99
CA ASP A 287 23.48 -4.98 -8.76
C ASP A 287 22.67 -4.48 -7.55
N TYR A 288 22.31 -5.38 -6.64
CA TYR A 288 21.43 -5.09 -5.50
C TYR A 288 21.89 -3.85 -4.72
N CYS A 289 23.20 -3.67 -4.55
CA CYS A 289 23.76 -2.48 -3.91
C CYS A 289 23.32 -1.24 -4.69
N THR A 290 23.58 -1.22 -6.00
CA THR A 290 23.11 -0.18 -6.91
C THR A 290 21.59 -0.05 -6.94
N ALA A 291 20.80 -1.11 -6.88
CA ALA A 291 19.33 -1.01 -6.88
C ALA A 291 18.80 -0.30 -5.63
N LEU A 292 19.26 -0.72 -4.46
CA LEU A 292 18.90 -0.12 -3.18
C LEU A 292 19.42 1.33 -3.02
N ILE A 293 20.61 1.62 -3.58
CA ILE A 293 21.33 2.91 -3.55
C ILE A 293 20.86 3.87 -4.67
N ALA A 294 20.51 3.38 -5.86
CA ALA A 294 20.13 4.23 -6.99
C ALA A 294 18.65 4.60 -6.93
N GLU A 295 17.78 3.71 -6.46
CA GLU A 295 16.38 4.06 -6.27
C GLU A 295 16.20 5.13 -5.18
N THR A 296 17.16 5.24 -4.26
CA THR A 296 17.20 6.29 -3.23
C THR A 296 17.59 7.66 -3.76
N PHE A 297 17.90 7.81 -5.06
CA PHE A 297 18.20 9.11 -5.62
C PHE A 297 16.94 9.95 -5.82
N THR A 298 16.87 11.00 -4.99
CA THR A 298 15.90 12.09 -4.90
C THR A 298 15.84 13.02 -6.11
N ASP A 299 16.11 12.56 -7.33
CA ASP A 299 16.09 13.46 -8.49
C ASP A 299 14.68 13.88 -8.94
N GLN A 300 13.63 13.24 -8.44
CA GLN A 300 12.26 13.45 -8.93
C GLN A 300 11.26 14.00 -7.91
N GLN A 301 11.68 14.67 -6.84
CA GLN A 301 10.70 15.04 -5.80
C GLN A 301 9.85 16.27 -6.10
N CYS A 302 10.35 17.21 -6.90
CA CYS A 302 9.60 18.38 -7.35
C CYS A 302 9.85 18.58 -8.86
N GLU A 303 8.80 18.50 -9.67
CA GLU A 303 8.86 18.91 -11.08
C GLU A 303 8.72 20.43 -11.18
N SER A 304 9.29 21.01 -12.25
CA SER A 304 9.16 22.44 -12.53
C SER A 304 7.72 22.88 -12.75
N ASP A 305 6.94 22.03 -13.40
CA ASP A 305 5.62 22.39 -13.91
C ASP A 305 4.61 22.51 -12.77
N ASP A 306 4.67 21.59 -11.79
CA ASP A 306 3.89 21.66 -10.55
C ASP A 306 4.21 22.94 -9.74
N PHE A 307 5.47 23.37 -9.73
CA PHE A 307 5.86 24.55 -8.97
C PHE A 307 5.30 25.84 -9.59
N LYS A 308 5.27 25.93 -10.92
CA LYS A 308 4.76 27.09 -11.64
C LYS A 308 3.27 27.34 -11.36
N ASP A 309 2.45 26.30 -11.47
CA ASP A 309 1.02 26.41 -11.18
C ASP A 309 0.75 26.80 -9.72
N LEU A 310 1.51 26.22 -8.78
CA LEU A 310 1.45 26.61 -7.38
C LEU A 310 1.87 28.05 -7.14
N ALA A 311 2.88 28.55 -7.86
CA ALA A 311 3.29 29.94 -7.76
C ALA A 311 2.17 30.89 -8.22
N GLU A 312 1.44 30.56 -9.29
CA GLU A 312 0.28 31.36 -9.74
C GLU A 312 -0.88 31.34 -8.74
N ILE A 313 -1.21 30.16 -8.18
CA ILE A 313 -2.21 30.05 -7.12
C ILE A 313 -1.81 30.92 -5.93
N ARG A 314 -0.55 30.85 -5.49
CA ARG A 314 -0.04 31.65 -4.38
C ARG A 314 -0.07 33.14 -4.68
N LYS A 315 0.35 33.59 -5.86
CA LYS A 315 0.26 35.02 -6.25
C LYS A 315 -1.16 35.55 -6.09
N HIS A 316 -2.16 34.79 -6.55
CA HIS A 316 -3.55 35.20 -6.44
C HIS A 316 -4.04 35.24 -5.00
N VAL A 317 -3.74 34.20 -4.22
CA VAL A 317 -4.09 34.12 -2.79
C VAL A 317 -3.45 35.24 -1.98
N ILE A 318 -2.16 35.54 -2.21
CA ILE A 318 -1.43 36.62 -1.53
C ILE A 318 -2.07 37.98 -1.84
N ALA A 319 -2.39 38.24 -3.11
CA ALA A 319 -3.06 39.46 -3.52
C ALA A 319 -4.47 39.59 -2.89
N LEU A 320 -5.21 38.49 -2.74
CA LEU A 320 -6.50 38.49 -2.03
C LEU A 320 -6.35 38.79 -0.55
N CYS A 321 -5.23 38.41 0.07
CA CYS A 321 -4.89 38.80 1.43
C CYS A 321 -4.54 40.29 1.58
N GLY A 322 -4.42 41.03 0.47
CA GLY A 322 -4.06 42.45 0.45
C GLY A 322 -2.56 42.72 0.48
N GLU A 323 -1.74 41.68 0.34
CA GLU A 323 -0.27 41.76 0.36
C GLU A 323 0.31 41.72 -1.06
N ASP A 324 1.55 42.16 -1.24
CA ASP A 324 2.25 42.11 -2.54
C ASP A 324 2.94 40.73 -2.74
N PRO A 325 2.55 39.94 -3.76
CA PRO A 325 3.19 38.64 -4.04
C PRO A 325 4.70 38.67 -4.27
N LYS A 326 5.28 39.83 -4.60
CA LYS A 326 6.73 39.97 -4.81
C LYS A 326 7.52 40.14 -3.52
N THR A 327 6.89 40.60 -2.44
CA THR A 327 7.59 40.95 -1.20
C THR A 327 7.05 40.23 0.03
N ALA A 328 5.79 39.80 0.00
CA ALA A 328 5.13 39.15 1.12
C ALA A 328 5.86 37.88 1.55
N THR A 329 6.14 37.80 2.83
CA THR A 329 6.75 36.63 3.47
C THR A 329 5.70 35.66 3.96
N ALA A 330 6.09 34.39 4.14
CA ALA A 330 5.18 33.38 4.69
C ALA A 330 4.74 33.73 6.12
N ASP A 331 5.65 34.28 6.94
CA ASP A 331 5.38 34.63 8.33
C ASP A 331 4.38 35.80 8.47
N GLU A 332 4.44 36.78 7.57
CA GLU A 332 3.47 37.89 7.50
C GLU A 332 2.06 37.36 7.23
N LEU A 333 1.91 36.42 6.29
CA LEU A 333 0.62 35.84 5.94
C LEU A 333 0.12 34.83 6.97
N ASP A 334 1.02 34.04 7.57
CA ASP A 334 0.67 33.15 8.69
C ASP A 334 0.16 33.95 9.90
N SER A 335 0.68 35.16 10.10
CA SER A 335 0.23 36.11 11.12
C SER A 335 -1.00 36.92 10.73
N SER A 336 -1.46 36.83 9.47
CA SER A 336 -2.57 37.61 8.95
C SER A 336 -3.90 37.20 9.57
N ALA A 337 -4.74 38.19 9.89
CA ALA A 337 -6.11 37.97 10.33
C ALA A 337 -7.08 37.70 9.17
N VAL A 338 -6.64 37.82 7.92
CA VAL A 338 -7.49 37.62 6.74
C VAL A 338 -7.81 36.14 6.58
N ARG A 339 -9.08 35.84 6.27
CA ARG A 339 -9.55 34.48 5.95
C ARG A 339 -10.21 34.45 4.59
N LEU A 340 -10.04 33.33 3.91
CA LEU A 340 -10.50 33.12 2.54
C LEU A 340 -11.60 32.06 2.51
N THR A 341 -12.48 32.16 1.51
CA THR A 341 -13.56 31.23 1.25
C THR A 341 -13.60 30.85 -0.23
N CYS A 342 -14.01 29.62 -0.51
CA CYS A 342 -14.25 29.13 -1.87
C CYS A 342 -15.76 29.00 -2.10
N PRO A 343 -16.41 29.92 -2.85
CA PRO A 343 -17.85 29.91 -3.06
C PRO A 343 -18.38 28.63 -3.71
N GLN A 344 -17.59 27.96 -4.56
CA GLN A 344 -17.99 26.69 -5.19
C GLN A 344 -18.20 25.55 -4.19
N HIS A 345 -17.57 25.65 -3.02
CA HIS A 345 -17.63 24.64 -1.95
C HIS A 345 -18.39 25.15 -0.72
N ASN A 346 -19.13 26.26 -0.87
CA ASN A 346 -20.09 26.72 0.13
C ASN A 346 -21.47 26.09 -0.16
N TYR A 347 -22.23 25.79 0.88
CA TYR A 347 -23.58 25.25 0.77
C TYR A 347 -24.55 26.05 1.65
N THR A 348 -25.84 25.81 1.51
CA THR A 348 -26.87 26.63 2.17
C THR A 348 -26.63 26.71 3.68
N GLY A 349 -26.47 27.93 4.19
CA GLY A 349 -26.23 28.19 5.60
C GLY A 349 -24.78 27.97 6.05
N VAL A 350 -23.86 27.60 5.17
CA VAL A 350 -22.49 27.24 5.55
C VAL A 350 -21.44 27.82 4.61
N ILE A 351 -20.45 28.50 5.18
CA ILE A 351 -19.27 28.99 4.45
C ILE A 351 -17.99 28.26 4.89
N SER A 352 -17.12 28.00 3.92
CA SER A 352 -15.75 27.56 4.15
C SER A 352 -14.88 28.73 4.60
N VAL A 353 -14.07 28.54 5.64
CA VAL A 353 -13.15 29.56 6.16
C VAL A 353 -11.76 28.96 6.27
N MET A 354 -10.79 29.57 5.58
CA MET A 354 -9.44 29.04 5.42
C MET A 354 -8.37 30.13 5.64
N THR A 355 -7.20 29.72 6.14
CA THR A 355 -5.95 30.49 6.05
C THR A 355 -5.49 30.58 4.59
N TRP A 356 -4.50 31.43 4.30
CA TRP A 356 -3.96 31.59 2.95
C TRP A 356 -3.40 30.27 2.40
N SER A 357 -2.66 29.55 3.23
CA SER A 357 -1.97 28.31 2.93
C SER A 357 -2.92 27.12 2.86
N ALA A 358 -3.93 27.04 3.74
CA ALA A 358 -5.03 26.09 3.59
C ALA A 358 -5.82 26.34 2.30
N MET A 359 -6.00 27.60 1.89
CA MET A 359 -6.63 27.93 0.61
C MET A 359 -5.80 27.47 -0.59
N VAL A 360 -4.48 27.63 -0.56
CA VAL A 360 -3.57 27.13 -1.62
C VAL A 360 -3.70 25.61 -1.76
N GLU A 361 -3.69 24.89 -0.64
CA GLU A 361 -3.83 23.43 -0.66
C GLU A 361 -5.25 22.98 -1.09
N HIS A 362 -6.30 23.65 -0.59
CA HIS A 362 -7.67 23.41 -1.02
C HIS A 362 -7.81 23.61 -2.53
N TYR A 363 -7.31 24.71 -3.06
CA TYR A 363 -7.40 25.02 -4.49
C TYR A 363 -6.74 23.92 -5.31
N ARG A 364 -5.52 23.53 -4.94
CA ARG A 364 -4.76 22.46 -5.60
C ARG A 364 -5.47 21.11 -5.57
N LEU A 365 -6.17 20.78 -4.48
CA LEU A 365 -6.83 19.50 -4.31
C LEU A 365 -8.20 19.42 -5.01
N HIS A 366 -8.93 20.53 -5.05
CA HIS A 366 -10.32 20.55 -5.48
C HIS A 366 -10.54 21.21 -6.85
N HIS A 367 -9.60 22.04 -7.30
CA HIS A 367 -9.69 22.75 -8.58
C HIS A 367 -8.65 22.23 -9.57
N ARG A 368 -9.07 22.06 -10.83
CA ARG A 368 -8.23 21.48 -11.91
C ARG A 368 -7.62 22.53 -12.83
N THR A 369 -8.11 23.76 -12.82
CA THR A 369 -7.72 24.83 -13.74
C THR A 369 -7.46 26.12 -12.96
N LEU A 370 -6.57 26.98 -13.47
CA LEU A 370 -6.30 28.30 -12.88
C LEU A 370 -7.42 29.33 -13.15
N SER A 371 -8.39 29.00 -14.02
CA SER A 371 -9.52 29.88 -14.36
C SER A 371 -10.41 30.24 -13.18
N ASP A 372 -10.45 29.40 -12.16
CA ASP A 372 -11.38 29.53 -11.03
C ASP A 372 -10.81 30.38 -9.90
N LEU A 373 -9.53 30.80 -10.01
CA LEU A 373 -8.85 31.61 -8.99
C LEU A 373 -9.63 32.89 -8.68
N GLY A 374 -10.15 33.56 -9.71
CA GLY A 374 -10.93 34.80 -9.55
C GLY A 374 -12.27 34.64 -8.82
N GLN A 375 -12.68 33.41 -8.50
CA GLN A 375 -13.88 33.15 -7.71
C GLN A 375 -13.61 33.06 -6.21
N LEU A 376 -12.35 32.95 -5.80
CA LEU A 376 -11.97 32.97 -4.38
C LEU A 376 -12.30 34.33 -3.76
N GLN A 377 -12.71 34.33 -2.50
CA GLN A 377 -13.16 35.55 -1.82
C GLN A 377 -12.58 35.68 -0.43
N VAL A 378 -12.44 36.91 0.03
CA VAL A 378 -12.17 37.22 1.44
C VAL A 378 -13.46 37.04 2.23
N VAL A 379 -13.38 36.33 3.36
CA VAL A 379 -14.50 36.17 4.28
C VAL A 379 -14.90 37.53 4.82
N PRO A 380 -16.19 37.93 4.73
CA PRO A 380 -16.62 39.24 5.20
C PRO A 380 -16.28 39.51 6.65
N GLU A 381 -15.87 40.74 6.92
CA GLU A 381 -15.38 41.19 8.22
C GLU A 381 -16.34 40.95 9.38
N ARG A 382 -17.64 41.02 9.12
CA ARG A 382 -18.69 40.75 10.12
C ARG A 382 -18.60 39.35 10.74
N PHE A 383 -17.93 38.40 10.08
CA PHE A 383 -17.76 37.03 10.58
C PHE A 383 -16.44 36.84 11.36
N ARG A 384 -15.64 37.89 11.54
CA ARG A 384 -14.30 37.82 12.16
C ARG A 384 -14.29 37.19 13.54
N GLU A 385 -15.20 37.62 14.41
CA GLU A 385 -15.23 37.10 15.78
C GLU A 385 -15.67 35.62 15.80
N ILE A 386 -16.53 35.21 14.86
CA ILE A 386 -17.03 33.84 14.78
C ILE A 386 -15.90 32.89 14.38
N TYR A 387 -15.17 33.18 13.30
CA TYR A 387 -14.07 32.29 12.91
C TYR A 387 -12.91 32.32 13.91
N ARG A 388 -12.58 33.46 14.53
CA ARG A 388 -11.54 33.50 15.60
C ARG A 388 -11.90 32.62 16.80
N ARG A 389 -13.18 32.57 17.15
CA ARG A 389 -13.65 31.66 18.21
C ARG A 389 -13.51 30.21 17.77
N LEU A 390 -13.92 29.88 16.54
CA LEU A 390 -13.80 28.52 16.02
C LEU A 390 -12.36 28.07 15.91
N GLU A 391 -11.45 28.92 15.44
CA GLU A 391 -10.01 28.63 15.38
C GLU A 391 -9.44 28.30 16.75
N ARG A 392 -9.80 29.05 17.80
CA ARG A 392 -9.38 28.74 19.17
C ARG A 392 -9.89 27.37 19.63
N ILE A 393 -11.14 27.04 19.32
CA ILE A 393 -11.74 25.74 19.65
C ILE A 393 -11.04 24.62 18.88
N THR A 394 -10.84 24.79 17.58
CA THR A 394 -10.19 23.81 16.71
C THR A 394 -8.73 23.62 17.11
N TRP A 395 -8.00 24.68 17.43
CA TRP A 395 -6.62 24.63 17.92
C TRP A 395 -6.55 23.91 19.26
N SER A 396 -7.39 24.30 20.23
CA SER A 396 -7.44 23.61 21.53
C SER A 396 -7.83 22.14 21.39
N SER A 397 -8.73 21.80 20.47
CA SER A 397 -9.08 20.40 20.15
C SER A 397 -7.91 19.65 19.51
N ALA A 398 -7.17 20.28 18.61
CA ALA A 398 -5.98 19.71 18.00
C ALA A 398 -4.84 19.50 19.03
N GLU A 399 -4.57 20.49 19.88
CA GLU A 399 -3.64 20.38 21.01
C GLU A 399 -4.05 19.27 21.97
N ASN A 400 -5.34 19.19 22.33
CA ASN A 400 -5.84 18.13 23.19
C ASN A 400 -5.73 16.75 22.52
N LYS A 401 -6.04 16.64 21.23
CA LYS A 401 -5.82 15.40 20.47
C LYS A 401 -4.34 15.03 20.52
N LEU A 402 -3.45 15.94 20.17
CA LEU A 402 -2.00 15.72 20.16
C LEU A 402 -1.47 15.33 21.56
N ALA A 403 -1.90 16.02 22.61
CA ALA A 403 -1.53 15.73 23.99
C ALA A 403 -2.00 14.35 24.46
N ASN A 404 -3.09 13.84 23.87
CA ASN A 404 -3.65 12.52 24.12
C ASN A 404 -3.21 11.45 23.11
N MET A 405 -2.44 11.82 22.07
CA MET A 405 -1.93 10.87 21.10
C MET A 405 -0.79 10.06 21.73
N ASN A 406 -1.06 8.79 22.04
CA ASN A 406 -0.06 7.81 22.46
C ASN A 406 0.72 7.25 21.26
N VAL A 407 1.32 8.16 20.49
CA VAL A 407 2.12 7.83 19.31
C VAL A 407 3.58 8.21 19.54
N TRP A 408 4.43 7.37 18.99
CA TRP A 408 5.87 7.37 19.16
C TRP A 408 6.54 7.39 17.81
N GLN A 409 7.72 7.98 17.77
CA GLN A 409 8.57 7.99 16.60
C GLN A 409 9.90 7.34 16.93
N CYS A 410 10.39 6.48 16.04
CA CYS A 410 11.72 5.91 16.14
C CYS A 410 12.75 6.99 15.82
N LEU A 411 13.71 7.19 16.73
CA LEU A 411 14.76 8.21 16.59
C LEU A 411 15.80 7.85 15.52
N HIS A 412 15.85 6.57 15.15
CA HIS A 412 16.77 6.08 14.13
C HIS A 412 16.17 6.16 12.73
N CYS A 413 14.84 6.27 12.60
CA CYS A 413 14.16 6.24 11.31
C CYS A 413 13.72 7.63 10.86
N LYS A 414 14.26 8.08 9.73
CA LYS A 414 13.83 9.32 9.04
C LYS A 414 12.37 9.31 8.58
N SER A 415 11.72 8.14 8.53
CA SER A 415 10.35 8.05 8.00
C SER A 415 9.31 8.79 8.85
N ARG A 416 9.70 9.31 10.03
CA ARG A 416 8.85 9.98 11.03
C ARG A 416 7.49 9.30 11.22
N ARG A 417 7.43 7.98 11.03
CA ARG A 417 6.18 7.23 11.08
C ARG A 417 5.71 7.22 12.52
N LEU A 418 4.52 7.78 12.74
CA LEU A 418 3.85 7.71 14.02
C LEU A 418 3.43 6.26 14.27
N MET A 419 3.87 5.72 15.39
CA MET A 419 3.64 4.32 15.78
C MET A 419 3.06 4.28 17.18
N THR A 420 2.12 3.39 17.45
CA THR A 420 1.75 3.05 18.83
C THR A 420 2.94 2.48 19.59
N LEU A 421 2.90 2.48 20.93
CA LEU A 421 3.96 1.90 21.76
C LEU A 421 4.30 0.45 21.32
N SER A 422 3.28 -0.37 21.05
CA SER A 422 3.46 -1.73 20.57
C SER A 422 4.18 -1.78 19.21
N GLN A 423 3.74 -0.97 18.25
CA GLN A 423 4.34 -0.92 16.91
C GLN A 423 5.79 -0.44 16.96
N ILE A 424 6.10 0.58 17.76
CA ILE A 424 7.47 1.10 17.84
C ILE A 424 8.39 0.12 18.56
N THR A 425 7.92 -0.54 19.61
CA THR A 425 8.71 -1.55 20.32
C THR A 425 8.97 -2.76 19.42
N HIS A 426 7.98 -3.21 18.64
CA HIS A 426 8.18 -4.24 17.62
C HIS A 426 9.17 -3.79 16.53
N HIS A 427 9.01 -2.56 16.03
CA HIS A 427 9.93 -1.96 15.08
C HIS A 427 11.36 -1.93 15.60
N MET A 428 11.58 -1.54 16.86
CA MET A 428 12.91 -1.51 17.47
C MET A 428 13.52 -2.89 17.64
N LEU A 429 12.75 -3.88 18.06
CA LEU A 429 13.21 -5.28 18.12
C LEU A 429 13.64 -5.76 16.74
N PHE A 430 12.83 -5.46 15.72
CA PHE A 430 13.13 -5.82 14.33
C PHE A 430 14.37 -5.10 13.78
N GLN A 431 14.60 -3.84 14.19
CA GLN A 431 15.80 -3.08 13.83
C GLN A 431 17.00 -3.38 14.75
N SER A 432 16.86 -4.31 15.70
CA SER A 432 17.88 -4.64 16.71
C SER A 432 18.36 -3.42 17.51
N LEU A 433 17.49 -2.42 17.69
CA LEU A 433 17.77 -1.20 18.46
C LEU A 433 17.60 -1.42 19.97
N ILE A 434 16.77 -2.39 20.34
CA ILE A 434 16.58 -2.82 21.72
C ILE A 434 16.75 -4.33 21.78
N SER A 435 17.38 -4.82 22.85
CA SER A 435 17.51 -6.26 23.06
C SER A 435 16.16 -6.87 23.47
N PRO A 436 15.86 -8.12 23.08
CA PRO A 436 14.79 -8.90 23.70
C PRO A 436 15.22 -9.28 25.13
N SER A 437 15.34 -8.30 26.02
CA SER A 437 15.72 -8.52 27.42
C SER A 437 14.54 -9.07 28.22
N THR A 438 14.83 -9.94 29.19
CA THR A 438 13.86 -10.50 30.13
C THR A 438 13.52 -9.53 31.27
N HIS A 439 14.28 -8.43 31.44
CA HIS A 439 14.15 -7.52 32.57
C HIS A 439 13.51 -6.16 32.18
N PRO A 440 12.40 -5.74 32.82
CA PRO A 440 11.66 -4.53 32.44
C PRO A 440 12.41 -3.20 32.58
N SER A 441 13.45 -3.14 33.41
CA SER A 441 14.26 -1.92 33.60
C SER A 441 15.13 -1.59 32.40
N ASP A 442 15.74 -2.62 31.81
CA ASP A 442 16.75 -2.45 30.75
C ASP A 442 16.04 -2.11 29.44
N ARG A 443 14.90 -2.76 29.19
CA ARG A 443 13.98 -2.40 28.11
C ARG A 443 13.53 -0.94 28.18
N ARG A 444 13.18 -0.41 29.37
CA ARG A 444 12.76 1.00 29.52
C ARG A 444 13.90 1.99 29.24
N THR A 445 15.13 1.65 29.64
CA THR A 445 16.29 2.50 29.38
C THR A 445 16.62 2.54 27.88
N ASP A 446 16.57 1.39 27.21
CA ASP A 446 16.81 1.29 25.77
C ASP A 446 15.67 1.92 24.95
N GLU A 447 14.41 1.73 25.36
CA GLU A 447 13.25 2.40 24.72
C GLU A 447 13.41 3.93 24.82
N ARG A 448 13.70 4.49 26.00
CA ARG A 448 13.90 5.94 26.17
C ARG A 448 15.03 6.53 25.33
N LYS A 449 16.07 5.75 25.03
CA LYS A 449 17.19 6.19 24.18
C LYS A 449 16.83 6.18 22.69
N ASN A 450 15.88 5.35 22.27
CA ASN A 450 15.64 5.04 20.86
C ASN A 450 14.29 5.53 20.32
N MET A 451 13.34 5.92 21.17
CA MET A 451 12.06 6.52 20.77
C MET A 451 11.77 7.82 21.51
N LYS A 452 10.94 8.64 20.89
CA LYS A 452 10.36 9.83 21.51
C LYS A 452 8.85 9.81 21.37
N CYS A 453 8.15 10.16 22.45
CA CYS A 453 6.73 10.42 22.40
C CYS A 453 6.52 11.77 21.70
N VAL A 454 5.58 11.86 20.77
CA VAL A 454 5.29 13.12 20.06
C VAL A 454 4.89 14.24 21.04
N ARG A 455 4.28 13.87 22.17
CA ARG A 455 3.93 14.78 23.27
C ARG A 455 5.14 15.50 23.89
N ASP A 456 6.33 14.91 23.84
CA ASP A 456 7.55 15.45 24.48
C ASP A 456 8.41 16.27 23.50
N CYS A 457 7.87 16.64 22.34
CA CYS A 457 8.51 17.46 21.32
C CYS A 457 7.92 18.88 21.30
N PRO A 458 8.54 19.88 21.98
CA PRO A 458 8.05 21.27 21.94
C PRO A 458 8.23 21.96 20.59
N GLU A 459 9.12 21.44 19.72
CA GLU A 459 9.40 21.97 18.38
C GLU A 459 8.62 21.25 17.27
N VAL A 460 7.97 20.14 17.59
CA VAL A 460 7.03 19.42 16.70
C VAL A 460 5.61 19.86 17.06
N VAL A 461 5.43 21.17 17.26
CA VAL A 461 4.11 21.79 17.21
C VAL A 461 3.79 21.88 15.73
N TYR A 462 3.16 20.82 15.22
CA TYR A 462 2.54 20.88 13.91
C TYR A 462 1.59 22.08 13.91
N LEU A 463 1.96 23.15 13.20
CA LEU A 463 0.98 23.96 12.52
C LEU A 463 0.26 23.00 11.57
N PHE A 464 -0.84 22.43 12.05
CA PHE A 464 -1.93 21.98 11.20
C PHE A 464 -2.48 23.22 10.52
N ASP A 465 -1.71 23.75 9.58
CA ASP A 465 -2.25 24.53 8.51
C ASP A 465 -3.25 23.61 7.82
N ALA A 466 -4.52 24.02 7.84
CA ALA A 466 -5.67 23.13 7.72
C ALA A 466 -5.72 22.42 6.37
N SER A 467 -5.02 21.29 6.28
CA SER A 467 -5.08 20.33 5.19
C SER A 467 -4.28 19.08 5.54
N MET A 468 -4.77 18.27 6.49
CA MET A 468 -4.23 16.92 6.64
C MET A 468 -5.01 15.92 5.77
N ARG A 469 -4.34 15.45 4.72
CA ARG A 469 -4.57 14.13 4.14
C ARG A 469 -4.15 13.07 5.18
N VAL A 470 -5.14 12.35 5.68
CA VAL A 470 -4.96 11.07 6.36
C VAL A 470 -5.03 9.99 5.28
N GLU A 471 -4.01 9.12 5.21
CA GLU A 471 -4.02 7.96 4.31
C GLU A 471 -5.17 7.01 4.69
N LEU A 472 -5.93 6.60 3.67
CA LEU A 472 -7.27 6.02 3.76
C LEU A 472 -7.34 4.57 4.28
N ASP A 473 -6.23 3.92 4.60
CA ASP A 473 -6.23 2.50 5.01
C ASP A 473 -6.30 2.27 6.53
N ASP A 474 -6.03 3.27 7.36
CA ASP A 474 -6.13 3.14 8.83
C ASP A 474 -7.51 3.59 9.40
N LEU A 475 -8.47 3.95 8.54
CA LEU A 475 -9.78 4.53 8.92
C LEU A 475 -10.98 3.57 8.82
N TYR A 476 -10.79 2.30 8.46
CA TYR A 476 -11.93 1.42 8.19
C TYR A 476 -12.66 0.89 9.43
N HIS A 477 -12.17 1.13 10.65
CA HIS A 477 -12.77 0.57 11.88
C HIS A 477 -13.11 1.56 13.00
N SER A 478 -13.07 2.87 12.77
CA SER A 478 -13.65 3.81 13.73
C SER A 478 -14.23 5.06 13.07
N LEU A 479 -15.56 5.14 13.09
CA LEU A 479 -16.36 6.38 13.22
C LEU A 479 -16.28 7.30 11.98
N SER A 480 -17.29 7.35 11.11
CA SER A 480 -18.50 8.16 11.33
C SER A 480 -18.25 9.30 12.34
N ASP A 481 -17.42 10.29 11.97
CA ASP A 481 -17.68 11.71 12.21
C ASP A 481 -16.45 12.61 11.96
N TRP A 482 -16.62 13.49 10.95
CA TRP A 482 -16.05 14.84 10.77
C TRP A 482 -14.65 15.03 10.16
N THR A 483 -14.63 15.66 8.98
CA THR A 483 -13.46 16.06 8.18
C THR A 483 -13.22 17.58 8.23
N ALA A 484 -11.94 17.96 8.25
CA ALA A 484 -11.42 19.31 8.47
C ALA A 484 -11.69 20.31 7.33
N ALA A 485 -12.83 20.99 7.42
CA ALA A 485 -13.03 22.39 7.03
C ALA A 485 -13.81 23.04 8.17
N THR A 486 -13.37 24.20 8.67
CA THR A 486 -14.11 24.88 9.73
C THR A 486 -15.29 25.60 9.09
N PHE A 487 -16.46 24.97 9.17
CA PHE A 487 -17.71 25.49 8.65
C PHE A 487 -18.31 26.50 9.63
N VAL A 488 -18.61 27.70 9.14
CA VAL A 488 -19.41 28.69 9.89
C VAL A 488 -20.85 28.56 9.44
N GLU A 489 -21.74 28.17 10.37
CA GLU A 489 -23.19 28.16 10.16
C GLU A 489 -23.75 29.58 10.33
N LEU A 490 -24.50 30.08 9.34
CA LEU A 490 -25.02 31.46 9.27
C LEU A 490 -26.39 31.66 9.91
#